data_AF-A0A351KUK4-F1
#
_entry.id   AF-A0A351KUK4-F1
#
_cell.length_a   1.000
_cell.length_b   1.000
_cell.length_c   1.000
_cell.angle_alpha   90.00
_cell.angle_beta   90.00
_cell.angle_gamma   90.00
#
_symmetry.space_group_name_H-M   'P 1'
#
loop_
_entity.id
_entity.type
_entity.pdbx_description
1 polymer ?
#
loop_
_entity_poly.entity_id
_entity_poly.type
_entity_poly.pdbx_seq_one_letter_code
_entity_poly.pdbx_strand_id
1 'polypeptide(L)'
;MKSNSPPSFAQKSRLMQHLRSLFLRLAIALPAFTLISLPGIANMPFLTDKEDTVMDFLMEAFQASPPPGTAVPLAFIDIDDRTYRIWDDPLQIPRDKLLNLIQFAVAAEARIIYVDVELSRPSCDATADRKLIEYITNYRSAHLPPLILPQGIRHGLDETESPSLRPSFLDDALNQPNSRVLRSSALFDLDDADGVLRRWRIFEKIGDTDEGILPSTQLLVYRLLRDSVHAPQIV
;
A
#
# COMPACT_ATOMS: atom_id res chain seq x y z
N MET A 1 9.34 42.20 -41.42
CA MET A 1 7.99 42.70 -41.06
C MET A 1 6.97 41.62 -41.40
N LYS A 2 6.39 40.92 -40.42
CA LYS A 2 5.28 39.98 -40.65
C LYS A 2 3.96 40.74 -40.43
N SER A 3 3.12 40.77 -41.45
CA SER A 3 1.80 41.41 -41.45
C SER A 3 0.82 40.59 -40.60
N ASN A 4 0.37 41.17 -39.49
CA ASN A 4 -0.71 40.61 -38.68
C ASN A 4 -2.05 40.98 -39.33
N SER A 5 -2.54 40.12 -40.20
CA SER A 5 -3.88 40.27 -40.77
C SER A 5 -4.93 39.93 -39.69
N PRO A 6 -6.00 40.74 -39.53
CA PRO A 6 -7.02 40.51 -38.53
C PRO A 6 -7.74 39.17 -38.81
N PRO A 7 -8.11 38.42 -37.75
CA PRO A 7 -8.77 37.12 -37.91
C PRO A 7 -10.10 37.30 -38.64
N SER A 8 -10.35 36.41 -39.62
CA SER A 8 -11.55 36.48 -40.46
C SER A 8 -12.81 36.29 -39.62
N PHE A 9 -13.94 36.82 -40.10
CA PHE A 9 -15.23 36.72 -39.41
C PHE A 9 -15.62 35.25 -39.08
N ALA A 10 -15.22 34.31 -39.96
CA ALA A 10 -15.41 32.88 -39.74
C ALA A 10 -14.56 32.31 -38.58
N GLN A 11 -13.34 32.82 -38.37
CA GLN A 11 -12.50 32.44 -37.22
C GLN A 11 -13.07 32.96 -35.89
N LYS A 12 -13.60 34.19 -35.87
CA LYS A 12 -14.24 34.74 -34.65
C LYS A 12 -15.52 33.99 -34.26
N SER A 13 -16.30 33.57 -35.24
CA SER A 13 -17.54 32.79 -35.02
C SER A 13 -17.25 31.40 -34.42
N ARG A 14 -16.25 30.67 -34.94
CA ARG A 14 -15.84 29.37 -34.39
C ARG A 14 -15.27 29.48 -32.98
N LEU A 15 -14.47 30.52 -32.71
CA LEU A 15 -13.92 30.79 -31.39
C LEU A 15 -15.02 31.08 -30.36
N MET A 16 -16.02 31.89 -30.71
CA MET A 16 -17.16 32.17 -29.83
C MET A 16 -18.04 30.94 -29.58
N GLN A 17 -18.20 30.05 -30.57
CA GLN A 17 -18.90 28.77 -30.38
C GLN A 17 -18.14 27.84 -29.42
N HIS A 18 -16.81 27.76 -29.54
CA HIS A 18 -15.98 26.99 -28.61
C HIS A 18 -16.05 27.55 -27.19
N LEU A 19 -15.91 28.87 -27.02
CA LEU A 19 -16.01 29.53 -25.72
C LEU A 19 -17.39 29.34 -25.07
N ARG A 20 -18.47 29.43 -25.84
CA ARG A 20 -19.83 29.11 -25.34
C ARG A 20 -19.95 27.66 -24.90
N SER A 21 -19.42 26.72 -25.68
CA SER A 21 -19.48 25.29 -25.31
C SER A 21 -18.63 24.98 -24.08
N LEU A 22 -17.47 25.62 -23.93
CA LEU A 22 -16.58 25.47 -22.78
C LEU A 22 -17.22 26.06 -21.52
N PHE A 23 -17.80 27.26 -21.63
CA PHE A 23 -18.51 27.91 -20.54
C PHE A 23 -19.71 27.07 -20.07
N LEU A 24 -20.50 26.52 -21.01
CA LEU A 24 -21.63 25.66 -20.66
C LEU A 24 -21.18 24.38 -19.94
N ARG A 25 -20.09 23.75 -20.42
CA ARG A 25 -19.50 22.55 -19.78
C ARG A 25 -19.00 22.86 -18.38
N LEU A 26 -18.29 23.97 -18.19
CA LEU A 26 -17.78 24.41 -16.88
C LEU A 26 -18.93 24.79 -15.94
N ALA A 27 -19.96 25.48 -16.43
CA ALA A 27 -21.12 25.89 -15.63
C ALA A 27 -21.96 24.70 -15.13
N ILE A 28 -21.89 23.54 -15.77
CA ILE A 28 -22.53 22.30 -15.30
C ILE A 28 -21.56 21.48 -14.44
N ALA A 29 -20.30 21.36 -14.87
CA ALA A 29 -19.31 20.51 -14.22
C ALA A 29 -18.89 21.05 -12.84
N LEU A 30 -18.68 22.37 -12.68
CA LEU A 30 -18.26 22.93 -11.40
C LEU A 30 -19.31 22.71 -10.30
N PRO A 31 -20.59 23.05 -10.52
CA PRO A 31 -21.63 22.84 -9.50
C PRO A 31 -21.82 21.36 -9.15
N ALA A 32 -21.83 20.48 -10.16
CA ALA A 32 -21.92 19.04 -9.93
C ALA A 32 -20.73 18.53 -9.13
N PHE A 33 -19.51 18.95 -9.47
CA PHE A 33 -18.31 18.59 -8.73
C PHE A 33 -18.35 19.11 -7.29
N THR A 34 -18.72 20.38 -7.08
CA THR A 34 -18.85 20.94 -5.73
C THR A 34 -19.93 20.23 -4.91
N LEU A 35 -21.04 19.84 -5.54
CA LEU A 35 -22.14 19.15 -4.87
C LEU A 35 -21.75 17.72 -4.48
N ILE A 36 -21.09 16.97 -5.37
CA ILE A 36 -20.61 15.61 -5.11
C ILE A 36 -19.47 15.61 -4.08
N SER A 37 -18.67 16.68 -4.02
CA SER A 37 -17.58 16.83 -3.05
C SER A 37 -18.05 17.23 -1.64
N LEU A 38 -19.35 17.49 -1.44
CA LEU A 38 -19.88 17.76 -0.10
C LEU A 38 -19.90 16.46 0.73
N PRO A 39 -19.39 16.45 1.97
CA PRO A 39 -19.26 15.24 2.79
C PRO A 39 -20.58 14.45 2.98
N GLY A 40 -21.73 15.14 2.99
CA GLY A 40 -23.04 14.50 3.14
C GLY A 40 -23.60 13.85 1.86
N ILE A 41 -23.04 14.17 0.69
CA ILE A 41 -23.45 13.61 -0.61
C ILE A 41 -22.42 12.57 -1.07
N ALA A 42 -21.13 12.83 -0.86
CA ALA A 42 -20.05 11.89 -1.14
C ALA A 42 -20.24 10.54 -0.41
N ASN A 43 -20.83 10.57 0.78
CA ASN A 43 -21.07 9.39 1.61
C ASN A 43 -22.50 8.82 1.49
N MET A 44 -23.28 9.20 0.47
CA MET A 44 -24.59 8.58 0.27
C MET A 44 -24.40 7.12 -0.16
N PRO A 45 -25.00 6.13 0.56
CA PRO A 45 -24.80 4.71 0.26
C PRO A 45 -25.03 4.34 -1.20
N PHE A 46 -26.03 4.94 -1.85
CA PHE A 46 -26.32 4.70 -3.27
C PHE A 46 -25.17 5.07 -4.23
N LEU A 47 -24.39 6.12 -3.93
CA LEU A 47 -23.25 6.52 -4.77
C LEU A 47 -22.07 5.56 -4.55
N THR A 48 -21.80 5.20 -3.30
CA THR A 48 -20.76 4.23 -2.93
C THR A 48 -21.05 2.86 -3.55
N ASP A 49 -22.29 2.36 -3.45
CA ASP A 49 -22.70 1.08 -4.04
C ASP A 49 -22.50 1.04 -5.56
N LYS A 50 -22.74 2.17 -6.24
CA LYS A 50 -22.55 2.29 -7.70
C LYS A 50 -21.07 2.34 -8.06
N GLU A 51 -20.26 3.03 -7.28
CA GLU A 51 -18.81 3.04 -7.44
C GLU A 51 -18.23 1.64 -7.23
N ASP A 52 -18.63 0.96 -6.15
CA ASP A 52 -18.16 -0.40 -5.83
C ASP A 52 -18.59 -1.40 -6.92
N THR A 53 -19.84 -1.33 -7.43
CA THR A 53 -20.28 -2.16 -8.56
C THR A 53 -19.43 -1.93 -9.81
N VAL A 54 -19.08 -0.68 -10.11
CA VAL A 54 -18.25 -0.34 -11.28
C VAL A 54 -16.81 -0.83 -11.06
N MET A 55 -16.27 -0.67 -9.85
CA MET A 55 -14.92 -1.13 -9.50
C MET A 55 -14.83 -2.65 -9.55
N ASP A 56 -15.80 -3.38 -9.02
CA ASP A 56 -15.86 -4.85 -9.08
C ASP A 56 -15.92 -5.32 -10.54
N PHE A 57 -16.77 -4.70 -11.37
CA PHE A 57 -16.82 -4.99 -12.81
C PHE A 57 -15.48 -4.72 -13.51
N LEU A 58 -14.82 -3.59 -13.19
CA LEU A 58 -13.51 -3.28 -13.76
C LEU A 58 -12.45 -4.28 -13.30
N MET A 59 -12.41 -4.63 -12.01
CA MET A 59 -11.48 -5.64 -11.50
C MET A 59 -11.71 -6.99 -12.19
N GLU A 60 -12.95 -7.44 -12.32
CA GLU A 60 -13.29 -8.68 -13.05
C GLU A 60 -12.85 -8.60 -14.53
N ALA A 61 -13.14 -7.48 -15.21
CA ALA A 61 -12.73 -7.26 -16.60
C ALA A 61 -11.21 -7.23 -16.78
N PHE A 62 -10.46 -6.72 -15.79
CA PHE A 62 -9.00 -6.65 -15.81
C PHE A 62 -8.31 -7.91 -15.30
N GLN A 63 -8.96 -8.74 -14.46
CA GLN A 63 -8.43 -10.07 -14.09
C GLN A 63 -8.22 -10.97 -15.32
N ALA A 64 -9.08 -10.83 -16.33
CA ALA A 64 -8.99 -11.58 -17.57
C ALA A 64 -7.96 -11.01 -18.58
N SER A 65 -7.45 -9.80 -18.35
CA SER A 65 -6.51 -9.15 -19.25
C SER A 65 -5.08 -9.29 -18.73
N PRO A 66 -4.13 -9.85 -19.50
CA PRO A 66 -2.73 -9.85 -19.07
C PRO A 66 -2.28 -8.40 -18.86
N PRO A 67 -1.62 -8.08 -17.73
CA PRO A 67 -1.23 -6.71 -17.43
C PRO A 67 -0.34 -6.18 -18.57
N PRO A 68 -0.60 -4.97 -19.08
CA PRO A 68 0.23 -4.40 -20.14
C PRO A 68 1.66 -4.16 -19.61
N GLY A 69 2.61 -4.99 -20.01
CA GLY A 69 4.03 -4.86 -19.68
C GLY A 69 4.75 -6.20 -19.46
N THR A 70 6.06 -6.15 -19.26
CA THR A 70 6.85 -7.28 -18.76
C THR A 70 6.43 -7.59 -17.33
N ALA A 71 6.03 -8.83 -17.06
CA ALA A 71 5.71 -9.28 -15.71
C ALA A 71 6.88 -8.99 -14.75
N VAL A 72 6.58 -8.38 -13.60
CA VAL A 72 7.57 -8.27 -12.53
C VAL A 72 7.72 -9.67 -11.93
N PRO A 73 8.92 -10.27 -11.93
CA PRO A 73 9.12 -11.59 -11.36
C PRO A 73 8.80 -11.54 -9.86
N LEU A 74 7.76 -12.27 -9.46
CA LEU A 74 7.30 -12.42 -8.09
C LEU A 74 7.52 -13.87 -7.66
N ALA A 75 8.15 -14.05 -6.51
CA ALA A 75 8.20 -15.33 -5.82
C ALA A 75 7.27 -15.25 -4.61
N PHE A 76 6.32 -16.17 -4.53
CA PHE A 76 5.45 -16.34 -3.36
C PHE A 76 5.89 -17.61 -2.63
N ILE A 77 6.33 -17.46 -1.38
CA ILE A 77 6.70 -18.57 -0.52
C ILE A 77 5.58 -18.74 0.49
N ASP A 78 4.76 -19.75 0.28
CA ASP A 78 3.64 -20.07 1.15
C ASP A 78 4.05 -21.06 2.24
N ILE A 79 3.55 -20.85 3.45
CA ILE A 79 3.65 -21.82 4.55
C ILE A 79 2.33 -22.59 4.58
N ASP A 80 2.22 -23.56 3.68
CA ASP A 80 1.00 -24.35 3.52
C ASP A 80 0.76 -25.33 4.70
N ASP A 81 -0.44 -25.90 4.77
CA ASP A 81 -0.83 -26.89 5.79
C ASP A 81 0.16 -28.06 5.87
N ARG A 82 0.71 -28.48 4.72
CA ARG A 82 1.67 -29.59 4.69
C ARG A 82 2.97 -29.20 5.39
N THR A 83 3.49 -28.02 5.11
CA THR A 83 4.68 -27.47 5.77
C THR A 83 4.42 -27.27 7.26
N TYR A 84 3.24 -26.77 7.62
CA TYR A 84 2.85 -26.58 9.02
C TYR A 84 2.82 -27.89 9.81
N ARG A 85 2.27 -28.96 9.23
CA ARG A 85 2.29 -30.31 9.82
C ARG A 85 3.69 -30.88 9.93
N ILE A 86 4.57 -30.63 8.97
CA ILE A 86 5.99 -31.02 9.05
C ILE A 86 6.69 -30.30 10.20
N TRP A 87 6.22 -29.11 10.58
CA TRP A 87 6.70 -28.36 11.73
C TRP A 87 5.99 -28.72 13.05
N ASP A 88 5.18 -29.78 13.06
CA ASP A 88 4.44 -30.28 14.23
C ASP A 88 3.29 -29.34 14.67
N ASP A 89 2.65 -28.66 13.71
CA ASP A 89 1.46 -27.82 13.92
C ASP A 89 1.60 -26.82 15.10
N PRO A 90 2.66 -25.98 15.12
CA PRO A 90 2.92 -25.10 16.25
C PRO A 90 1.81 -24.05 16.39
N LEU A 91 1.65 -23.42 17.56
CA LEU A 91 0.66 -22.34 17.70
C LEU A 91 1.08 -21.07 16.95
N GLN A 92 2.39 -20.86 16.78
CA GLN A 92 2.96 -19.71 16.08
C GLN A 92 4.06 -20.20 15.15
N ILE A 93 4.30 -19.48 14.05
CA ILE A 93 5.36 -19.80 13.09
C ILE A 93 6.73 -19.87 13.82
N PRO A 94 7.47 -20.99 13.75
CA PRO A 94 8.77 -21.11 14.42
C PRO A 94 9.78 -20.10 13.88
N ARG A 95 10.48 -19.39 14.79
CA ARG A 95 11.34 -18.24 14.42
C ARG A 95 12.60 -18.64 13.69
N ASP A 96 13.13 -19.83 13.98
CA ASP A 96 14.24 -20.41 13.23
C ASP A 96 13.85 -20.70 11.78
N LYS A 97 12.65 -21.25 11.55
CA LYS A 97 12.13 -21.54 10.21
C LYS A 97 11.88 -20.26 9.42
N LEU A 98 11.24 -19.27 10.05
CA LEU A 98 11.02 -17.96 9.43
C LEU A 98 12.35 -17.28 9.06
N LEU A 99 13.33 -17.29 9.97
CA LEU A 99 14.65 -16.74 9.72
C LEU A 99 15.32 -17.41 8.52
N ASN A 100 15.21 -18.74 8.41
CA ASN A 100 15.75 -19.48 7.26
C ASN A 100 15.09 -19.08 5.94
N LEU A 101 13.77 -18.84 5.92
CA LEU A 101 13.06 -18.38 4.72
C LEU A 101 13.52 -16.97 4.30
N ILE A 102 13.71 -16.07 5.27
CA ILE A 102 14.25 -14.74 5.01
C ILE A 102 15.68 -14.84 4.43
N GLN A 103 16.54 -15.64 5.04
CA GLN A 103 17.91 -15.85 4.58
C GLN A 103 17.96 -16.49 3.19
N PHE A 104 17.07 -17.42 2.90
CA PHE A 104 16.91 -18.00 1.57
C PHE A 104 16.57 -16.93 0.53
N ALA A 105 15.59 -16.06 0.80
CA ALA A 105 15.23 -14.97 -0.10
C ALA A 105 16.35 -13.94 -0.30
N VAL A 106 17.13 -13.65 0.76
CA VAL A 106 18.33 -12.81 0.67
C VAL A 106 19.40 -13.46 -0.21
N ALA A 107 19.69 -14.73 0.00
CA ALA A 107 20.69 -15.47 -0.78
C ALA A 107 20.29 -15.62 -2.25
N ALA A 108 18.99 -15.64 -2.53
CA ALA A 108 18.43 -15.63 -3.89
C ALA A 108 18.39 -14.22 -4.51
N GLU A 109 18.97 -13.20 -3.86
CA GLU A 109 19.03 -11.82 -4.34
C GLU A 109 17.66 -11.23 -4.67
N ALA A 110 16.65 -11.53 -3.85
CA ALA A 110 15.34 -10.91 -3.97
C ALA A 110 15.48 -9.38 -4.00
N ARG A 111 14.67 -8.67 -4.79
CA ARG A 111 14.73 -7.20 -4.86
C ARG A 111 14.13 -6.54 -3.61
N ILE A 112 13.07 -7.13 -3.08
CA ILE A 112 12.32 -6.73 -1.88
C ILE A 112 11.81 -8.03 -1.25
N ILE A 113 11.81 -8.10 0.08
CA ILE A 113 11.23 -9.22 0.84
C ILE A 113 10.09 -8.66 1.68
N TYR A 114 8.89 -9.23 1.55
CA TYR A 114 7.75 -8.96 2.43
C TYR A 114 7.44 -10.23 3.22
N VAL A 115 7.31 -10.11 4.54
CA VAL A 115 7.03 -11.23 5.44
C VAL A 115 5.64 -11.03 6.01
N ASP A 116 4.66 -11.80 5.54
CA ASP A 116 3.28 -11.71 6.01
C ASP A 116 3.05 -12.55 7.30
N VAL A 117 3.76 -12.17 8.37
CA VAL A 117 3.70 -12.87 9.66
C VAL A 117 3.62 -11.86 10.80
N GLU A 118 2.67 -12.07 11.71
CA GLU A 118 2.51 -11.26 12.91
C GLU A 118 3.61 -11.59 13.94
N LEU A 119 4.46 -10.60 14.25
CA LEU A 119 5.64 -10.74 15.13
C LEU A 119 5.58 -9.82 16.37
N SER A 120 4.39 -9.38 16.80
CA SER A 120 4.27 -8.59 18.04
C SER A 120 4.62 -9.36 19.31
N ARG A 121 4.45 -10.69 19.32
CA ARG A 121 4.69 -11.51 20.51
C ARG A 121 5.92 -12.40 20.37
N PRO A 122 6.72 -12.55 21.45
CA PRO A 122 7.77 -13.55 21.49
C PRO A 122 7.17 -14.96 21.34
N SER A 123 7.98 -15.88 20.85
CA SER A 123 7.63 -17.29 20.75
C SER A 123 7.92 -18.04 22.06
N CYS A 124 7.60 -19.33 22.09
CA CYS A 124 8.00 -20.20 23.19
C CYS A 124 9.50 -20.55 23.17
N ASP A 125 10.21 -20.29 22.06
CA ASP A 125 11.65 -20.49 21.92
C ASP A 125 12.40 -19.15 21.96
N ALA A 126 12.78 -18.73 23.17
CA ALA A 126 13.54 -17.50 23.39
C ALA A 126 14.92 -17.51 22.69
N THR A 127 15.48 -18.68 22.36
CA THR A 127 16.74 -18.76 21.61
C THR A 127 16.53 -18.44 20.15
N ALA A 128 15.46 -18.94 19.55
CA ALA A 128 15.09 -18.58 18.17
C ALA A 128 14.72 -17.09 18.05
N ASP A 129 13.98 -16.55 19.02
CA ASP A 129 13.65 -15.12 19.07
C ASP A 129 14.90 -14.25 19.12
N ARG A 130 15.87 -14.60 19.99
CA ARG A 130 17.15 -13.88 20.10
C ARG A 130 17.96 -13.91 18.81
N LYS A 131 17.99 -15.06 18.10
CA LYS A 131 18.65 -15.14 16.78
C LYS A 131 17.98 -14.24 15.76
N LEU A 132 16.65 -14.17 15.76
CA LEU A 132 15.91 -13.28 14.87
C LEU A 132 16.18 -11.81 15.22
N ILE A 133 16.16 -11.43 16.50
CA ILE A 133 16.53 -10.09 16.97
C ILE A 133 17.94 -9.71 16.49
N GLU A 134 18.91 -10.59 16.71
CA GLU A 134 20.31 -10.36 16.31
C GLU A 134 20.43 -10.18 14.80
N TYR A 135 19.74 -11.01 14.02
CA TYR A 135 19.73 -10.90 12.56
C TYR A 135 19.15 -9.56 12.10
N ILE A 136 17.97 -9.17 12.60
CA ILE A 136 17.30 -7.90 12.27
C ILE A 136 18.16 -6.70 12.69
N THR A 137 18.75 -6.74 13.88
CA THR A 137 19.62 -5.67 14.40
C THR A 137 20.83 -5.41 13.48
N ASN A 138 21.35 -6.46 12.85
CA ASN A 138 22.50 -6.41 11.95
C ASN A 138 22.10 -6.24 10.46
N TYR A 139 20.81 -6.15 10.14
CA TYR A 139 20.28 -6.07 8.78
C TYR A 139 20.41 -4.64 8.19
N ARG A 140 21.65 -4.21 7.91
CA ARG A 140 21.95 -2.81 7.54
C ARG A 140 22.71 -2.62 6.21
N SER A 141 23.27 -3.68 5.65
CA SER A 141 24.10 -3.59 4.45
C SER A 141 23.29 -3.09 3.24
N ALA A 142 23.87 -2.17 2.46
CA ALA A 142 23.29 -1.68 1.21
C ALA A 142 23.12 -2.75 0.11
N HIS A 143 23.76 -3.92 0.27
CA HIS A 143 23.61 -5.06 -0.63
C HIS A 143 22.43 -5.96 -0.24
N LEU A 144 21.91 -5.83 0.99
CA LEU A 144 20.74 -6.58 1.42
C LEU A 144 19.47 -5.93 0.85
N PRO A 145 18.48 -6.72 0.40
CA PRO A 145 17.23 -6.15 -0.05
C PRO A 145 16.43 -5.56 1.10
N PRO A 146 15.60 -4.53 0.87
CA PRO A 146 14.64 -4.07 1.86
C PRO A 146 13.78 -5.23 2.36
N LEU A 147 13.70 -5.37 3.68
CA LEU A 147 12.86 -6.35 4.36
C LEU A 147 11.66 -5.61 4.97
N ILE A 148 10.45 -5.96 4.59
CA ILE A 148 9.22 -5.33 5.06
C ILE A 148 8.54 -6.27 6.04
N LEU A 149 8.30 -5.78 7.26
CA LEU A 149 7.57 -6.48 8.30
C LEU A 149 6.28 -5.71 8.64
N PRO A 150 5.10 -6.34 8.54
CA PRO A 150 3.85 -5.72 8.97
C PRO A 150 3.90 -5.50 10.49
N GLN A 151 3.26 -4.44 10.95
CA GLN A 151 3.13 -4.12 12.36
C GLN A 151 1.67 -4.20 12.79
N GLY A 152 1.43 -4.88 13.90
CA GLY A 152 0.13 -4.86 14.55
C GLY A 152 -0.18 -3.45 15.08
N ILE A 153 -1.42 -3.01 14.91
CA ILE A 153 -1.93 -1.77 15.48
C ILE A 153 -2.89 -2.12 16.61
N ARG A 154 -2.90 -1.27 17.64
CA ARG A 154 -3.84 -1.33 18.76
C ARG A 154 -4.65 -0.05 18.76
N HIS A 155 -5.96 -0.20 18.59
CA HIS A 155 -6.91 0.88 18.84
C HIS A 155 -7.03 1.12 20.34
N GLY A 156 -7.24 2.38 20.70
CA GLY A 156 -7.57 2.72 22.08
C GLY A 156 -8.88 2.10 22.53
N LEU A 157 -9.07 2.03 23.85
CA LEU A 157 -10.31 1.50 24.42
C LEU A 157 -11.46 2.50 24.32
N ASP A 158 -11.11 3.79 24.28
CA ASP A 158 -12.04 4.90 24.10
C ASP A 158 -11.94 5.46 22.67
N GLU A 159 -13.04 5.94 22.10
CA GLU A 159 -13.08 6.54 20.76
C GLU A 159 -12.15 7.75 20.60
N THR A 160 -11.75 8.36 21.72
CA THR A 160 -10.86 9.52 21.77
C THR A 160 -9.37 9.15 21.76
N GLU A 161 -9.03 7.89 21.99
CA GLU A 161 -7.63 7.44 22.04
C GLU A 161 -7.11 7.10 20.63
N SER A 162 -6.04 7.77 20.21
CA SER A 162 -5.42 7.50 18.92
C SER A 162 -4.83 6.08 18.82
N PRO A 163 -4.90 5.44 17.64
CA PRO A 163 -4.27 4.13 17.42
C PRO A 163 -2.78 4.17 17.73
N SER A 164 -2.26 3.11 18.33
CA SER A 164 -0.84 2.96 18.68
C SER A 164 -0.26 1.71 18.02
N LEU A 165 1.04 1.68 17.76
CA LEU A 165 1.69 0.41 17.40
C LEU A 165 1.57 -0.56 18.56
N ARG A 166 1.23 -1.81 18.24
CA ARG A 166 1.31 -2.90 19.21
C ARG A 166 2.80 -3.13 19.53
N PRO A 167 3.20 -3.15 20.82
CA PRO A 167 4.58 -3.45 21.18
C PRO A 167 5.03 -4.79 20.59
N SER A 168 6.26 -4.82 20.11
CA SER A 168 6.91 -6.01 19.57
C SER A 168 8.23 -6.29 20.28
N PHE A 169 8.56 -7.57 20.45
CA PHE A 169 9.89 -7.99 20.93
C PHE A 169 11.03 -7.60 19.96
N LEU A 170 10.69 -7.16 18.74
CA LEU A 170 11.65 -6.67 17.74
C LEU A 170 11.83 -5.15 17.77
N ASP A 171 11.13 -4.39 18.62
CA ASP A 171 11.08 -2.94 18.51
C ASP A 171 12.45 -2.26 18.58
N ASP A 172 13.31 -2.69 19.52
CA ASP A 172 14.67 -2.17 19.66
C ASP A 172 15.54 -2.47 18.43
N ALA A 173 15.32 -3.63 17.79
CA ALA A 173 16.04 -4.03 16.59
C ALA A 173 15.57 -3.27 15.35
N LEU A 174 14.27 -2.97 15.26
CA LEU A 174 13.67 -2.23 14.15
C LEU A 174 13.97 -0.73 14.20
N ASN A 175 14.15 -0.16 15.39
CA ASN A 175 14.47 1.26 15.59
C ASN A 175 15.95 1.59 15.39
N GLN A 176 16.77 0.64 14.95
CA GLN A 176 18.19 0.87 14.73
C GLN A 176 18.46 1.84 13.58
N PRO A 177 19.42 2.77 13.73
CA PRO A 177 19.80 3.66 12.65
C PRO A 177 20.38 2.86 11.48
N ASN A 178 20.03 3.26 10.25
CA ASN A 178 20.41 2.60 9.01
C ASN A 178 19.91 1.15 8.85
N SER A 179 18.87 0.77 9.61
CA SER A 179 18.16 -0.49 9.35
C SER A 179 17.60 -0.50 7.93
N ARG A 180 17.75 -1.64 7.23
CA ARG A 180 17.03 -1.91 5.97
C ARG A 180 15.73 -2.68 6.19
N VAL A 181 15.34 -2.85 7.45
CA VAL A 181 14.05 -3.42 7.83
C VAL A 181 13.06 -2.29 7.99
N LEU A 182 11.95 -2.37 7.26
CA LEU A 182 10.92 -1.36 7.17
C LEU A 182 9.63 -1.89 7.78
N ARG A 183 8.94 -1.03 8.51
CA ARG A 183 7.62 -1.31 9.08
C ARG A 183 6.54 -0.91 8.08
N SER A 184 5.48 -1.71 8.01
CA SER A 184 4.29 -1.38 7.21
C SER A 184 2.99 -1.75 7.91
N SER A 185 1.88 -1.19 7.42
CA SER A 185 0.52 -1.64 7.75
C SER A 185 0.05 -2.67 6.74
N ALA A 186 -0.65 -3.69 7.24
CA ALA A 186 -1.39 -4.67 6.44
C ALA A 186 -2.90 -4.55 6.66
N LEU A 187 -3.38 -3.39 7.13
CA LEU A 187 -4.81 -3.17 7.39
C LEU A 187 -5.58 -2.81 6.11
N PHE A 188 -6.86 -3.19 6.14
CA PHE A 188 -7.85 -2.98 5.10
C PHE A 188 -9.11 -2.45 5.77
N ASP A 189 -9.89 -1.66 5.04
CA ASP A 189 -11.24 -1.33 5.47
C ASP A 189 -12.18 -2.47 5.06
N LEU A 190 -12.98 -2.90 6.04
CA LEU A 190 -14.13 -3.75 5.82
C LEU A 190 -15.27 -2.90 5.28
N ASP A 191 -15.94 -3.36 4.24
CA ASP A 191 -17.16 -2.72 3.80
C ASP A 191 -18.30 -3.04 4.77
N ASP A 192 -18.92 -2.02 5.36
CA ASP A 192 -19.98 -2.19 6.36
C ASP A 192 -21.26 -2.79 5.75
N ALA A 193 -21.46 -2.67 4.42
CA ALA A 193 -22.67 -3.12 3.75
C ALA A 193 -22.70 -4.64 3.51
N ASP A 194 -21.56 -5.23 3.14
CA ASP A 194 -21.48 -6.65 2.75
C ASP A 194 -20.30 -7.42 3.36
N GLY A 195 -19.47 -6.77 4.18
CA GLY A 195 -18.35 -7.40 4.87
C GLY A 195 -17.18 -7.78 3.98
N VAL A 196 -17.08 -7.24 2.76
CA VAL A 196 -15.98 -7.55 1.83
C VAL A 196 -14.82 -6.58 2.03
N LEU A 197 -13.59 -7.10 1.96
CA LEU A 197 -12.36 -6.30 1.98
C LEU A 197 -12.09 -5.73 0.59
N ARG A 198 -12.45 -4.46 0.36
CA ARG A 198 -12.23 -3.79 -0.94
C ARG A 198 -11.18 -2.68 -0.90
N ARG A 199 -11.09 -1.97 0.22
CA ARG A 199 -10.36 -0.71 0.31
C ARG A 199 -9.09 -0.87 1.13
N TRP A 200 -7.96 -0.69 0.48
CA TRP A 200 -6.66 -0.66 1.13
C TRP A 200 -6.49 0.66 1.85
N ARG A 201 -6.14 0.60 3.13
CA ARG A 201 -5.76 1.80 3.87
C ARG A 201 -4.36 2.19 3.43
N ILE A 202 -4.21 3.35 2.79
CA ILE A 202 -2.93 3.76 2.17
C ILE A 202 -1.85 4.04 3.24
N PHE A 203 -2.27 4.50 4.41
CA PHE A 203 -1.42 4.70 5.58
C PHE A 203 -2.27 4.69 6.85
N GLU A 204 -1.60 4.53 7.98
CA GLU A 204 -2.20 4.62 9.31
C GLU A 204 -1.62 5.81 10.05
N LYS A 205 -2.49 6.61 10.67
CA LYS A 205 -2.07 7.59 11.66
C LYS A 205 -1.92 6.87 13.02
N ILE A 206 -0.73 6.97 13.58
CA ILE A 206 -0.32 6.37 14.84
C ILE A 206 -0.04 7.49 15.83
N GLY A 207 -0.72 7.49 16.96
CA GLY A 207 -0.64 8.54 17.98
C GLY A 207 -1.23 9.87 17.52
N ASP A 208 -1.11 10.87 18.40
CA ASP A 208 -1.71 12.19 18.20
C ASP A 208 -0.83 13.14 17.38
N THR A 209 0.47 12.84 17.25
CA THR A 209 1.42 13.68 16.52
C THR A 209 1.45 13.33 15.04
N ASP A 210 1.79 14.31 14.19
CA ASP A 210 1.90 14.12 12.73
C ASP A 210 3.14 13.28 12.32
N GLU A 211 3.97 12.86 13.28
CA GLU A 211 5.17 12.05 13.06
C GLU A 211 4.86 10.54 12.99
N GLY A 212 3.70 10.09 13.45
CA GLY A 212 3.31 8.69 13.41
C GLY A 212 2.52 8.34 12.16
N ILE A 213 3.18 8.22 11.01
CA ILE A 213 2.56 7.68 9.79
C ILE A 213 3.18 6.33 9.48
N LEU A 214 2.36 5.28 9.44
CA LEU A 214 2.77 3.95 9.01
C LEU A 214 2.20 3.68 7.61
N PRO A 215 3.04 3.58 6.56
CA PRO A 215 2.55 3.33 5.20
C PRO A 215 2.03 1.91 5.05
N SER A 216 1.11 1.69 4.13
CA SER A 216 0.72 0.34 3.71
C SER A 216 1.90 -0.39 3.05
N THR A 217 1.88 -1.72 3.13
CA THR A 217 2.87 -2.56 2.43
C THR A 217 2.93 -2.23 0.94
N GLN A 218 1.81 -1.94 0.30
CA GLN A 218 1.67 -1.71 -1.14
C GLN A 218 2.30 -0.39 -1.53
N LEU A 219 2.01 0.66 -0.76
CA LEU A 219 2.61 1.98 -0.96
C LEU A 219 4.13 1.90 -0.81
N LEU A 220 4.59 1.17 0.20
CA LEU A 220 6.02 0.98 0.48
C LEU A 220 6.72 0.19 -0.63
N VAL A 221 6.15 -0.95 -1.06
CA VAL A 221 6.67 -1.76 -2.16
C VAL A 221 6.72 -0.93 -3.45
N TYR A 222 5.64 -0.21 -3.77
CA TYR A 222 5.59 0.66 -4.95
C TYR A 222 6.69 1.73 -4.93
N ARG A 223 6.92 2.37 -3.78
CA ARG A 223 7.98 3.36 -3.60
C ARG A 223 9.36 2.76 -3.87
N LEU A 224 9.65 1.61 -3.25
CA LEU A 224 10.94 0.92 -3.35
C LEU A 224 11.22 0.39 -4.76
N LEU A 225 10.20 -0.09 -5.46
CA LEU A 225 10.32 -0.52 -6.85
C LEU A 225 10.56 0.66 -7.79
N ARG A 226 10.01 1.84 -7.51
CA ARG A 226 10.26 3.05 -8.30
C ARG A 226 11.64 3.64 -8.09
N ASP A 227 12.16 3.66 -6.87
CA ASP A 227 13.53 4.13 -6.62
C ASP A 227 14.59 3.25 -7.29
N SER A 228 14.26 1.98 -7.55
CA SER A 228 15.15 1.03 -8.24
C SER A 228 14.96 0.97 -9.76
N VAL A 229 13.97 1.67 -10.32
CA VAL A 229 13.70 1.75 -11.77
C VAL A 229 13.98 3.18 -12.22
N HIS A 230 14.99 3.37 -13.08
CA HIS A 230 15.21 4.66 -13.74
C HIS A 230 13.89 5.10 -14.40
N ALA A 231 13.40 6.30 -14.04
CA ALA A 231 12.19 6.84 -14.61
C ALA A 231 12.27 6.80 -16.14
N PRO A 232 11.21 6.39 -16.85
CA PRO A 232 11.19 6.49 -18.30
C PRO A 232 11.43 7.95 -18.65
N GLN A 233 12.53 8.22 -19.35
CA GLN A 233 12.71 9.51 -20.00
C GLN A 233 11.65 9.58 -21.09
N ILE A 234 10.64 10.41 -20.84
CA ILE A 234 9.71 10.82 -21.87
C ILE A 234 10.52 11.72 -22.81
N VAL A 235 10.91 11.16 -23.95
CA VAL A 235 11.41 11.89 -25.12
C VAL A 235 10.22 12.36 -25.94
#